data_AF-E3L783-F1
#
_entry.id   AF-E3L783-F1
#
_cell.length_a   1.000
_cell.length_b   1.000
_cell.length_c   1.000
_cell.angle_alpha   90.00
_cell.angle_beta   90.00
_cell.angle_gamma   90.00
#
_symmetry.space_group_name_H-M   'P 1'
#
loop_
_entity.id
_entity.type
_entity.pdbx_description
1 polymer ?
#
loop_
_entity_poly.entity_id
_entity_poly.type
_entity_poly.pdbx_seq_one_letter_code
_entity_poly.pdbx_strand_id
1 'polypeptide(L)'
;MHQYSERQQILRDLFMMLVFLHQQETDNLLDSTINIPVLPSLGRIAAPDNPGRALLLDVMFGDESMVSDLLQVVLSSRYLHTRLPPRMRDEFDLAQLFDMQDEDFKQAVCTTKAGFTWLLSQVNLNPIFHSNSFRPQLPIPHQLALTLERLGSNGNGASVGRFSRNLGVGHGTVVKASRRVIRAINDLSEKYLTWPDEVRRKEISDVMKCEVFEGCVGFVDGTTIPLYQRPSIDGEVFFDRKKRYSINCQVVCNCDRFITAFMTGWPGSCGDSMVFKRMMLHKEPTLFFDRGQYLIADSAYELGVHCIPAYKAPAAYIKENSDFNYCLARSRVWNEHTIGILKGQWASLQHLRLAIQKPSDMMEVIRWVNCCVTLHNILAHLGDAWAELDVSINDHPGSDGPGVNEETAQEVWDVVKANCLDINHSLGVLPI
;
A
#
# COMPACT_ATOMS: atom_id res chain seq x y z
N MET A 1 17.21 -4.57 21.42
CA MET A 1 16.99 -3.59 22.50
C MET A 1 16.41 -2.32 21.90
N HIS A 2 15.18 -1.93 22.25
CA HIS A 2 14.67 -0.62 21.84
C HIS A 2 15.48 0.48 22.55
N GLN A 3 16.09 1.38 21.77
CA GLN A 3 16.63 2.62 22.33
C GLN A 3 15.44 3.51 22.73
N TYR A 4 15.34 3.83 24.01
CA TYR A 4 14.38 4.82 24.50
C TYR A 4 14.64 6.16 23.80
N SER A 5 13.58 6.85 23.38
CA SER A 5 13.73 8.21 22.85
C SER A 5 14.33 9.13 23.92
N GLU A 6 15.05 10.17 23.51
CA GLU A 6 15.68 11.14 24.42
C GLU A 6 14.67 11.71 25.44
N ARG A 7 13.43 11.99 25.02
CA ARG A 7 12.35 12.42 25.93
C ARG A 7 11.97 11.35 26.95
N GLN A 8 11.92 10.09 26.55
CA GLN A 8 11.64 8.99 27.49
C GLN A 8 12.78 8.79 28.48
N GLN A 9 14.04 8.97 28.05
CA GLN A 9 15.20 8.93 28.94
C GLN A 9 15.12 10.07 29.95
N ILE A 10 14.91 11.30 29.50
CA ILE A 10 14.78 12.47 30.39
C ILE A 10 13.59 12.32 31.35
N LEU A 11 12.43 11.85 30.89
CA LEU A 11 11.28 11.59 31.77
C LEU A 11 11.61 10.56 32.84
N ARG A 12 12.27 9.46 32.48
CA ARG A 12 12.70 8.44 33.42
C ARG A 12 13.71 9.01 34.42
N ASP A 13 14.70 9.74 33.94
CA ASP A 13 15.79 10.24 34.77
C ASP A 13 15.27 11.29 35.77
N LEU A 14 14.40 12.23 35.33
CA LEU A 14 13.74 13.19 36.23
C LEU A 14 12.83 12.50 37.25
N PHE A 15 12.08 11.47 36.84
CA PHE A 15 11.24 10.70 37.76
C PHE A 15 12.09 9.96 38.81
N MET A 16 13.18 9.32 38.40
CA MET A 16 14.09 8.64 39.32
C MET A 16 14.77 9.62 40.29
N MET A 17 15.12 10.82 39.82
CA MET A 17 15.64 11.89 40.68
C MET A 17 14.62 12.31 41.75
N LEU A 18 13.35 12.49 41.39
CA LEU A 18 12.29 12.82 42.36
C LEU A 18 12.11 11.72 43.40
N VAL A 19 12.03 10.46 42.97
CA VAL A 19 11.91 9.32 43.90
C VAL A 19 13.11 9.29 44.86
N PHE A 20 14.31 9.55 44.34
CA PHE A 20 15.53 9.60 45.15
C PHE A 20 15.52 10.73 46.17
N LEU A 21 15.17 11.96 45.76
CA LEU A 21 15.11 13.12 46.66
C LEU A 21 14.05 12.93 47.75
N HIS A 22 12.88 12.43 47.37
CA HIS A 22 11.81 12.13 48.32
C HIS A 22 12.26 11.09 49.37
N GLN A 23 12.95 10.04 48.93
CA GLN A 23 13.48 9.01 49.82
C GLN A 23 14.58 9.57 50.73
N GLN A 24 15.44 10.44 50.20
CA GLN A 24 16.49 11.11 50.98
C GLN A 24 15.90 12.03 52.05
N GLU A 25 14.80 12.75 51.79
CA GLU A 25 14.10 13.53 52.81
C GLU A 25 13.50 12.64 53.91
N THR A 26 12.85 11.53 53.55
CA THR A 26 12.29 10.60 54.53
C THR A 26 13.36 9.90 55.38
N ASP A 27 14.50 9.55 54.77
CA ASP A 27 15.61 8.89 55.46
C ASP A 27 16.35 9.87 56.38
N ASN A 28 16.55 11.14 55.95
CA ASN A 28 17.12 12.19 56.81
C ASN A 28 16.28 12.44 58.09
N LEU A 29 14.96 12.32 58.00
CA LEU A 29 14.06 12.42 59.16
C LEU A 29 14.25 11.23 60.12
N LEU A 30 14.37 10.00 59.60
CA LEU A 30 14.56 8.77 60.38
C LEU A 30 15.97 8.65 60.98
N ASP A 31 17.01 9.07 60.25
CA ASP A 31 18.41 8.97 60.64
C ASP A 31 18.76 9.87 61.82
N SER A 32 18.06 11.00 61.97
CA SER A 32 18.15 11.87 63.17
C SER A 32 17.79 11.17 64.48
N THR A 33 17.14 9.99 64.39
CA THR A 33 16.66 9.19 65.53
C THR A 33 17.41 7.88 65.75
N ILE A 34 18.11 7.29 64.75
CA ILE A 34 18.56 5.87 64.82
C ILE A 34 20.03 5.62 64.40
N ASN A 35 20.82 6.63 64.01
CA ASN A 35 22.27 6.48 63.77
C ASN A 35 22.62 5.44 62.66
N ILE A 36 21.84 5.44 61.58
CA ILE A 36 22.00 4.62 60.37
C ILE A 36 22.87 5.39 59.34
N PRO A 37 23.64 4.71 58.46
CA PRO A 37 24.46 5.37 57.44
C PRO A 37 23.62 6.16 56.42
N VAL A 38 23.91 7.46 56.34
CA VAL A 38 23.23 8.44 55.47
C VAL A 38 23.41 8.11 53.98
N LEU A 39 22.30 8.18 53.23
CA LEU A 39 22.30 8.03 51.77
C LEU A 39 23.23 9.08 51.12
N PRO A 40 24.15 8.71 50.20
CA PRO A 40 24.99 9.66 49.49
C PRO A 40 24.15 10.62 48.64
N SER A 41 24.54 11.89 48.49
CA SER A 41 23.81 12.84 47.63
C SER A 41 23.76 12.39 46.16
N LEU A 42 22.73 12.84 45.44
CA LEU A 42 22.53 12.53 44.02
C LEU A 42 23.80 12.81 43.18
N GLY A 43 24.47 13.93 43.43
CA GLY A 43 25.72 14.32 42.79
C GLY A 43 26.88 13.38 43.10
N ARG A 44 26.99 12.86 44.33
CA ARG A 44 28.00 11.85 44.70
C ARG A 44 27.74 10.50 44.05
N ILE A 45 26.48 10.14 43.82
CA ILE A 45 26.12 8.91 43.09
C ILE A 45 26.43 9.05 41.60
N ALA A 46 26.07 10.20 41.01
CA ALA A 46 26.22 10.44 39.57
C ALA A 46 27.66 10.80 39.14
N ALA A 47 28.48 11.32 40.04
CA ALA A 47 29.87 11.71 39.78
C ALA A 47 30.81 11.39 40.98
N PRO A 48 30.98 10.11 41.33
CA PRO A 48 31.74 9.70 42.52
C PRO A 48 33.21 10.14 42.47
N ASP A 49 33.81 10.17 41.28
CA ASP A 49 35.23 10.49 41.08
C ASP A 49 35.49 11.99 40.80
N ASN A 50 34.45 12.83 40.78
CA ASN A 50 34.58 14.26 40.44
C ASN A 50 33.77 15.14 41.39
N PRO A 51 34.39 15.65 42.47
CA PRO A 51 33.69 16.43 43.50
C PRO A 51 33.13 17.75 42.96
N GLY A 52 33.77 18.39 41.99
CA GLY A 52 33.26 19.62 41.36
C GLY A 52 31.99 19.37 40.55
N ARG A 53 31.94 18.25 39.81
CA ARG A 53 30.75 17.83 39.06
C ARG A 53 29.63 17.34 39.98
N ALA A 54 29.97 16.63 41.05
CA ALA A 54 29.01 16.21 42.08
C ALA A 54 28.31 17.42 42.71
N LEU A 55 29.09 18.43 43.14
CA LEU A 55 28.55 19.67 43.71
C LEU A 55 27.62 20.39 42.72
N LEU A 56 28.02 20.47 41.44
CA LEU A 56 27.21 21.13 40.42
C LEU A 56 25.88 20.41 40.17
N LEU A 57 25.88 19.07 40.18
CA LEU A 57 24.66 18.28 40.08
C LEU A 57 23.76 18.43 41.31
N ASP A 58 24.32 18.48 42.51
CA ASP A 58 23.56 18.71 43.74
C ASP A 58 22.94 20.13 43.76
N VAL A 59 23.65 21.14 43.27
CA VAL A 59 23.10 22.51 43.14
C VAL A 59 22.01 22.57 42.06
N MET A 60 22.17 21.82 40.97
CA MET A 60 21.24 21.85 39.83
C MET A 60 20.05 20.90 39.95
N PHE A 61 20.09 19.91 40.83
CA PHE A 61 19.05 18.86 40.92
C PHE A 61 18.80 18.38 42.35
N GLY A 62 19.33 19.07 43.37
CA GLY A 62 19.13 18.71 44.78
C GLY A 62 17.83 19.23 45.39
N ASP A 63 17.07 20.05 44.66
CA ASP A 63 15.77 20.60 45.09
C ASP A 63 14.63 19.86 44.40
N GLU A 64 13.79 19.16 45.18
CA GLU A 64 12.65 18.40 44.68
C GLU A 64 11.68 19.28 43.87
N SER A 65 11.46 20.54 44.30
CA SER A 65 10.54 21.45 43.63
C SER A 65 11.01 21.79 42.20
N MET A 66 12.32 22.02 42.04
CA MET A 66 12.90 22.34 40.74
C MET A 66 12.89 21.13 39.79
N VAL A 67 13.17 19.93 40.30
CA VAL A 67 13.08 18.70 39.48
C VAL A 67 11.62 18.42 39.09
N SER A 68 10.67 18.72 39.98
CA SER A 68 9.23 18.60 39.72
C SER A 68 8.76 19.57 38.63
N ASP A 69 9.20 20.83 38.68
CA ASP A 69 8.92 21.84 37.66
C ASP A 69 9.48 21.42 36.29
N LEU A 70 10.73 20.93 36.25
CA LEU A 70 11.34 20.39 35.03
C LEU A 70 10.55 19.20 34.48
N LEU A 71 10.13 18.28 35.35
CA LEU A 71 9.29 17.16 34.95
C LEU A 71 7.95 17.65 34.38
N GLN A 72 7.32 18.63 34.99
CA GLN A 72 6.08 19.23 34.52
C GLN A 72 6.26 19.92 33.15
N VAL A 73 7.39 20.60 32.92
CA VAL A 73 7.73 21.18 31.61
C VAL A 73 7.88 20.09 30.55
N VAL A 74 8.56 18.98 30.85
CA VAL A 74 8.74 17.87 29.89
C VAL A 74 7.43 17.11 29.67
N LEU A 75 6.58 16.96 30.69
CA LEU A 75 5.26 16.32 30.58
C LEU A 75 4.28 17.16 29.76
N SER A 76 4.27 18.48 29.96
CA SER A 76 3.43 19.42 29.21
C SER A 76 3.95 19.67 27.78
N SER A 77 5.23 19.42 27.53
CA SER A 77 5.86 19.58 26.22
C SER A 77 5.91 18.28 25.43
N ARG A 78 5.33 18.31 24.22
CA ARG A 78 5.40 17.17 23.30
C ARG A 78 6.82 16.94 22.74
N TYR A 79 7.61 18.00 22.63
CA TYR A 79 8.95 17.99 22.03
C TYR A 79 9.94 18.69 22.97
N LEU A 80 11.18 18.19 23.02
CA LEU A 80 12.26 18.79 23.82
C LEU A 80 12.89 20.02 23.16
N HIS A 81 12.69 20.18 21.86
CA HIS A 81 13.24 21.29 21.09
C HIS A 81 12.13 22.12 20.49
N THR A 82 12.36 23.44 20.44
CA THR A 82 11.53 24.39 19.71
C THR A 82 11.51 24.00 18.23
N ARG A 83 10.35 23.55 17.74
CA ARG A 83 10.14 23.39 16.30
C ARG A 83 9.81 24.76 15.71
N LEU A 84 10.58 25.18 14.72
CA LEU A 84 10.15 26.26 13.85
C LEU A 84 8.78 25.86 13.25
N PRO A 85 7.75 26.72 13.35
CA PRO A 85 6.48 26.44 12.71
C PRO A 85 6.73 26.27 11.20
N PRO A 86 6.11 25.27 10.56
CA PRO A 86 6.17 25.18 9.10
C PRO A 86 5.68 26.50 8.52
N ARG A 87 6.28 26.96 7.42
CA ARG A 87 5.76 28.09 6.63
C ARG A 87 4.39 27.66 6.09
N MET A 88 3.34 27.99 6.82
CA MET A 88 1.98 27.96 6.31
C MET A 88 1.91 29.08 5.28
N ARG A 89 1.73 28.75 4.01
CA ARG A 89 1.09 29.73 3.12
C ARG A 89 -0.37 29.83 3.57
N ASP A 90 -0.99 31.00 3.39
CA ASP A 90 -2.40 31.22 3.66
C ASP A 90 -3.27 30.12 3.03
N GLU A 91 -4.49 29.96 3.57
CA GLU A 91 -5.48 28.91 3.24
C GLU A 91 -5.26 28.23 1.88
N PHE A 92 -5.10 26.90 1.89
CA PHE A 92 -5.11 26.12 0.66
C PHE A 92 -6.34 26.50 -0.16
N ASP A 93 -6.08 27.12 -1.30
CA ASP A 93 -7.12 27.64 -2.16
C ASP A 93 -7.69 26.50 -2.99
N LEU A 94 -8.82 25.95 -2.51
CA LEU A 94 -9.59 24.97 -3.26
C LEU A 94 -10.05 25.52 -4.61
N ALA A 95 -10.28 26.83 -4.74
CA ALA A 95 -10.64 27.43 -6.01
C ALA A 95 -9.48 27.29 -7.00
N GLN A 96 -8.24 27.58 -6.60
CA GLN A 96 -7.07 27.36 -7.46
C GLN A 96 -6.91 25.93 -7.96
N LEU A 97 -7.24 24.92 -7.15
CA LEU A 97 -7.23 23.53 -7.61
C LEU A 97 -8.29 23.30 -8.70
N PHE A 98 -9.51 23.81 -8.51
CA PHE A 98 -10.60 23.63 -9.48
C PHE A 98 -10.52 24.58 -10.69
N ASP A 99 -9.76 25.67 -10.59
CA ASP A 99 -9.47 26.62 -11.67
C ASP A 99 -8.43 26.08 -12.65
N MET A 100 -7.73 24.99 -12.32
CA MET A 100 -6.84 24.28 -13.24
C MET A 100 -7.60 23.81 -14.48
N GLN A 101 -6.91 23.73 -15.62
CA GLN A 101 -7.47 23.05 -16.80
C GLN A 101 -7.74 21.58 -16.46
N ASP A 102 -8.72 20.97 -17.12
CA ASP A 102 -9.16 19.61 -16.76
C ASP A 102 -8.04 18.57 -16.89
N GLU A 103 -7.15 18.73 -17.88
CA GLU A 103 -5.97 17.87 -18.04
C GLU A 103 -4.94 18.05 -16.92
N ASP A 104 -4.65 19.29 -16.52
CA ASP A 104 -3.72 19.58 -15.42
C ASP A 104 -4.28 19.03 -14.09
N PHE A 105 -5.58 19.18 -13.87
CA PHE A 105 -6.27 18.62 -12.71
C PHE A 105 -6.18 17.09 -12.70
N LYS A 106 -6.51 16.46 -13.83
CA LYS A 106 -6.45 15.00 -14.00
C LYS A 106 -5.02 14.50 -13.77
N GLN A 107 -4.00 15.17 -14.30
CA GLN A 107 -2.61 14.82 -14.05
C GLN A 107 -2.20 14.98 -12.58
N ALA A 108 -2.71 16.00 -11.89
CA ALA A 108 -2.39 16.26 -10.49
C ALA A 108 -3.03 15.25 -9.52
N VAL A 109 -4.33 14.98 -9.66
CA VAL A 109 -5.09 14.14 -8.70
C VAL A 109 -5.51 12.78 -9.25
N CYS A 110 -5.06 12.43 -10.46
CA CYS A 110 -5.32 11.14 -11.11
C CYS A 110 -6.80 10.84 -11.43
N THR A 111 -7.66 11.86 -11.47
CA THR A 111 -9.10 11.74 -11.78
C THR A 111 -9.63 13.08 -12.31
N THR A 112 -10.73 13.04 -13.05
CA THR A 112 -11.50 14.20 -13.48
C THR A 112 -12.10 14.97 -12.30
N LYS A 113 -12.47 16.24 -12.50
CA LYS A 113 -13.19 17.05 -11.49
C LYS A 113 -14.50 16.39 -11.06
N ALA A 114 -15.19 15.73 -11.99
CA ALA A 114 -16.41 14.98 -11.72
C ALA A 114 -16.13 13.77 -10.80
N GLY A 115 -15.12 12.95 -11.14
CA GLY A 115 -14.69 11.83 -10.32
C GLY A 115 -14.23 12.26 -8.92
N PHE A 116 -13.47 13.35 -8.83
CA PHE A 116 -13.08 13.95 -7.55
C PHE A 116 -14.28 14.37 -6.70
N THR A 117 -15.25 15.07 -7.31
CA THR A 117 -16.44 15.56 -6.60
C THR A 117 -17.32 14.41 -6.13
N TRP A 118 -17.45 13.38 -6.97
CA TRP A 118 -18.13 12.15 -6.60
C TRP A 118 -17.43 11.46 -5.42
N LEU A 119 -16.10 11.27 -5.47
CA LEU A 119 -15.33 10.66 -4.38
C LEU A 119 -15.50 11.45 -3.08
N LEU A 120 -15.41 12.78 -3.16
CA LEU A 120 -15.63 13.66 -2.02
C LEU A 120 -17.01 13.45 -1.40
N SER A 121 -18.06 13.30 -2.21
CA SER A 121 -19.42 13.03 -1.73
C SER A 121 -19.56 11.68 -1.01
N GLN A 122 -18.73 10.69 -1.36
CA GLN A 122 -18.77 9.37 -0.71
C GLN A 122 -18.03 9.37 0.64
N VAL A 123 -17.00 10.21 0.80
CA VAL A 123 -16.15 10.19 2.00
C VAL A 123 -16.44 11.33 2.98
N ASN A 124 -17.18 12.37 2.58
CA ASN A 124 -17.41 13.58 3.39
C ASN A 124 -18.07 13.31 4.76
N LEU A 125 -18.95 12.31 4.85
CA LEU A 125 -19.67 11.92 6.07
C LEU A 125 -18.89 10.90 6.91
N ASN A 126 -17.70 10.46 6.48
CA ASN A 126 -16.95 9.46 7.22
C ASN A 126 -16.50 10.04 8.59
N PRO A 127 -16.81 9.37 9.72
CA PRO A 127 -16.48 9.85 11.06
C PRO A 127 -14.99 10.12 11.28
N ILE A 128 -14.09 9.53 10.47
CA ILE A 128 -12.65 9.73 10.58
C ILE A 128 -12.21 11.19 10.34
N PHE A 129 -13.03 11.96 9.62
CA PHE A 129 -12.79 13.39 9.38
C PHE A 129 -13.34 14.29 10.50
N HIS A 130 -14.16 13.75 11.40
CA HIS A 130 -14.70 14.48 12.53
C HIS A 130 -13.76 14.30 13.74
N SER A 131 -13.08 15.38 14.15
CA SER A 131 -12.22 15.35 15.34
C SER A 131 -12.72 16.33 16.39
N ASN A 132 -12.85 15.85 17.62
CA ASN A 132 -13.13 16.66 18.81
C ASN A 132 -11.89 17.41 19.33
N SER A 133 -10.87 17.63 18.48
CA SER A 133 -9.65 18.33 18.88
C SER A 133 -9.84 19.83 18.78
N PHE A 134 -9.23 20.58 19.71
CA PHE A 134 -9.14 22.04 19.66
C PHE A 134 -8.41 22.57 18.42
N ARG A 135 -7.69 21.71 17.68
CA ARG A 135 -7.08 22.07 16.39
C ARG A 135 -7.88 21.42 15.26
N PRO A 136 -8.51 22.21 14.38
CA PRO A 136 -9.29 21.67 13.28
C PRO A 136 -8.40 20.84 12.34
N GLN A 137 -9.00 19.82 11.73
CA GLN A 137 -8.34 19.09 10.64
C GLN A 137 -8.23 20.00 9.40
N LEU A 138 -7.38 19.62 8.45
CA LEU A 138 -7.45 20.22 7.11
C LEU A 138 -8.85 19.97 6.51
N PRO A 139 -9.37 20.87 5.67
CA PRO A 139 -10.59 20.62 4.92
C PRO A 139 -10.54 19.27 4.20
N ILE A 140 -11.63 18.50 4.24
CA ILE A 140 -11.71 17.16 3.61
C ILE A 140 -11.29 17.19 2.13
N PRO A 141 -11.74 18.17 1.31
CA PRO A 141 -11.33 18.25 -0.09
C PRO A 141 -9.81 18.41 -0.26
N HIS A 142 -9.16 19.21 0.59
CA HIS A 142 -7.71 19.35 0.58
C HIS A 142 -7.02 18.05 1.00
N GLN A 143 -7.52 17.35 2.03
CA GLN A 143 -6.98 16.04 2.40
C GLN A 143 -7.10 15.03 1.26
N LEU A 144 -8.22 15.03 0.55
CA LEU A 144 -8.47 14.14 -0.59
C LEU A 144 -7.50 14.45 -1.73
N ALA A 145 -7.42 15.71 -2.19
CA ALA A 145 -6.53 16.14 -3.26
C ALA A 145 -5.07 15.79 -2.97
N LEU A 146 -4.57 16.14 -1.78
CA LEU A 146 -3.22 15.80 -1.32
C LEU A 146 -2.97 14.29 -1.36
N THR A 147 -3.96 13.50 -0.96
CA THR A 147 -3.80 12.04 -0.90
C THR A 147 -3.79 11.43 -2.29
N LEU A 148 -4.69 11.85 -3.18
CA LEU A 148 -4.74 11.37 -4.55
C LEU A 148 -3.46 11.74 -5.32
N GLU A 149 -2.99 12.99 -5.21
CA GLU A 149 -1.70 13.43 -5.79
C GLU A 149 -0.54 12.58 -5.26
N ARG A 150 -0.57 12.21 -3.97
CA ARG A 150 0.44 11.35 -3.36
C ARG A 150 0.36 9.90 -3.81
N LEU A 151 -0.82 9.35 -4.07
CA LEU A 151 -1.01 8.01 -4.63
C LEU A 151 -0.56 7.96 -6.10
N GLY A 152 -0.81 9.03 -6.85
CA GLY A 152 -0.41 9.22 -8.24
C GLY A 152 1.06 9.56 -8.46
N SER A 153 1.78 9.99 -7.42
CA SER A 153 3.19 10.34 -7.52
C SER A 153 4.12 9.15 -7.31
N ASN A 154 5.24 9.12 -8.05
CA ASN A 154 6.36 8.20 -7.82
C ASN A 154 7.67 8.97 -7.56
N GLY A 155 8.76 8.24 -7.28
CA GLY A 155 10.10 8.81 -7.19
C GLY A 155 10.17 9.99 -6.20
N ASN A 156 10.97 11.01 -6.51
CA ASN A 156 11.10 12.21 -5.66
C ASN A 156 9.81 13.04 -5.56
N GLY A 157 8.90 12.87 -6.52
CA GLY A 157 7.51 13.35 -6.48
C GLY A 157 6.77 12.86 -5.24
N ALA A 158 6.88 11.57 -4.92
CA ALA A 158 6.19 10.93 -3.81
C ALA A 158 6.75 11.25 -2.41
N SER A 159 7.77 12.11 -2.29
CA SER A 159 8.39 12.41 -0.99
C SER A 159 7.49 13.29 -0.12
N VAL A 160 7.31 12.93 1.16
CA VAL A 160 6.49 13.69 2.12
C VAL A 160 6.94 15.16 2.21
N GLY A 161 8.23 15.42 2.06
CA GLY A 161 8.77 16.78 2.06
C GLY A 161 8.36 17.62 0.86
N ARG A 162 8.09 17.02 -0.30
CA ARG A 162 7.59 17.75 -1.48
C ARG A 162 6.17 18.23 -1.24
N PHE A 163 5.26 17.36 -0.82
CA PHE A 163 3.89 17.75 -0.44
C PHE A 163 3.86 18.77 0.69
N SER A 164 4.74 18.62 1.69
CA SER A 164 4.86 19.58 2.79
C SER A 164 5.22 20.98 2.32
N ARG A 165 6.13 21.11 1.34
CA ARG A 165 6.53 22.41 0.76
C ARG A 165 5.50 22.96 -0.22
N ASN A 166 4.98 22.12 -1.10
CA ASN A 166 4.07 22.54 -2.17
C ASN A 166 2.71 22.98 -1.62
N LEU A 167 2.20 22.25 -0.64
CA LEU A 167 0.87 22.50 -0.05
C LEU A 167 0.92 23.31 1.25
N GLY A 168 2.12 23.71 1.69
CA GLY A 168 2.29 24.52 2.91
C GLY A 168 1.88 23.81 4.22
N VAL A 169 1.81 22.47 4.21
CA VAL A 169 1.37 21.67 5.37
C VAL A 169 2.56 21.01 6.08
N GLY A 170 2.48 20.78 7.39
CA GLY A 170 3.53 20.05 8.10
C GLY A 170 3.67 18.59 7.63
N HIS A 171 4.88 18.03 7.65
CA HIS A 171 5.13 16.61 7.28
C HIS A 171 4.20 15.61 7.98
N GLY A 172 3.96 15.80 9.29
CA GLY A 172 3.05 14.95 10.06
C GLY A 172 1.58 15.09 9.62
N THR A 173 1.21 16.24 9.07
CA THR A 173 -0.12 16.51 8.53
C THR A 173 -0.33 15.74 7.22
N VAL A 174 0.63 15.74 6.31
CA VAL A 174 0.60 14.93 5.07
C VAL A 174 0.32 13.47 5.40
N VAL A 175 1.11 12.88 6.30
CA VAL A 175 0.97 11.46 6.67
C VAL A 175 -0.38 11.17 7.31
N LYS A 176 -0.85 12.05 8.22
CA LYS A 176 -2.16 11.87 8.88
C LYS A 176 -3.33 12.04 7.90
N ALA A 177 -3.27 13.02 7.00
CA ALA A 177 -4.29 13.25 5.99
C ALA A 177 -4.41 12.04 5.06
N SER A 178 -3.29 11.56 4.51
CA SER A 178 -3.29 10.35 3.67
C SER A 178 -3.86 9.14 4.39
N ARG A 179 -3.49 8.92 5.65
CA ARG A 179 -4.03 7.78 6.43
C ARG A 179 -5.54 7.84 6.61
N ARG A 180 -6.10 9.04 6.81
CA ARG A 180 -7.55 9.20 6.97
C ARG A 180 -8.29 8.93 5.67
N VAL A 181 -7.82 9.52 4.58
CA VAL A 181 -8.41 9.35 3.25
C VAL A 181 -8.31 7.90 2.77
N ILE A 182 -7.13 7.27 2.90
CA ILE A 182 -6.94 5.85 2.56
C ILE A 182 -7.89 4.95 3.34
N ARG A 183 -8.11 5.21 4.64
CA ARG A 183 -9.08 4.44 5.43
C ARG A 183 -10.51 4.67 4.94
N ALA A 184 -10.91 5.93 4.74
CA ALA A 184 -12.25 6.24 4.26
C ALA A 184 -12.56 5.63 2.88
N ILE A 185 -11.57 5.57 1.99
CA ILE A 185 -11.71 4.91 0.68
C ILE A 185 -11.75 3.38 0.84
N ASN A 186 -10.92 2.82 1.72
CA ASN A 186 -10.94 1.39 2.00
C ASN A 186 -12.27 0.93 2.59
N ASP A 187 -13.00 1.76 3.34
CA ASP A 187 -14.35 1.45 3.81
C ASP A 187 -15.35 1.25 2.64
N LEU A 188 -15.01 1.74 1.43
CA LEU A 188 -15.79 1.53 0.21
C LEU A 188 -15.39 0.24 -0.54
N SER A 189 -14.29 -0.43 -0.17
CA SER A 189 -13.72 -1.50 -0.98
C SER A 189 -14.67 -2.70 -1.14
N GLU A 190 -15.46 -3.03 -0.12
CA GLU A 190 -16.44 -4.13 -0.17
C GLU A 190 -17.52 -3.93 -1.25
N LYS A 191 -17.78 -2.69 -1.66
CA LYS A 191 -18.75 -2.38 -2.73
C LYS A 191 -18.14 -2.52 -4.13
N TYR A 192 -16.85 -2.23 -4.28
CA TYR A 192 -16.20 -2.13 -5.59
C TYR A 192 -15.25 -3.28 -5.90
N LEU A 193 -14.79 -4.03 -4.90
CA LEU A 193 -13.91 -5.20 -5.03
C LEU A 193 -14.69 -6.46 -4.67
N THR A 194 -15.72 -6.75 -5.46
CA THR A 194 -16.57 -7.91 -5.29
C THR A 194 -16.30 -8.94 -6.36
N TRP A 195 -16.42 -10.21 -5.97
CA TRP A 195 -16.47 -11.28 -6.94
C TRP A 195 -17.79 -11.18 -7.74
N PRO A 196 -17.75 -11.31 -9.08
CA PRO A 196 -18.95 -11.21 -9.90
C PRO A 196 -19.97 -12.27 -9.50
N ASP A 197 -21.26 -11.92 -9.57
CA ASP A 197 -22.35 -12.86 -9.38
C ASP A 197 -22.46 -13.84 -10.57
N GLU A 198 -23.36 -14.83 -10.45
CA GLU A 198 -23.53 -15.88 -11.47
C GLU A 198 -23.88 -15.30 -12.84
N VAL A 199 -24.74 -14.27 -12.89
CA VAL A 199 -25.15 -13.62 -14.14
C VAL A 199 -23.96 -12.95 -14.79
N ARG A 200 -23.18 -12.16 -14.04
CA ARG A 200 -22.01 -11.48 -14.56
C ARG A 200 -20.91 -12.46 -14.96
N ARG A 201 -20.71 -13.56 -14.22
CA ARG A 201 -19.75 -14.61 -14.60
C ARG A 201 -20.13 -15.26 -15.92
N LYS A 202 -21.43 -15.48 -16.16
CA LYS A 202 -21.91 -16.00 -17.44
C LYS A 202 -21.63 -15.02 -18.59
N GLU A 203 -21.91 -13.73 -18.41
CA GLU A 203 -21.60 -12.71 -19.41
C GLU A 203 -20.10 -12.66 -19.75
N ILE A 204 -19.23 -12.72 -18.73
CA ILE A 204 -17.78 -12.78 -18.92
C ILE A 204 -17.40 -14.04 -19.70
N SER A 205 -17.94 -15.19 -19.32
CA SER A 205 -17.70 -16.46 -20.01
C SER A 205 -18.18 -16.44 -21.47
N ASP A 206 -19.30 -15.79 -21.77
CA ASP A 206 -19.80 -15.65 -23.14
C ASP A 206 -18.85 -14.80 -24.00
N VAL A 207 -18.28 -13.73 -23.44
CA VAL A 207 -17.22 -12.94 -24.10
C VAL A 207 -15.95 -13.79 -24.28
N MET A 208 -15.54 -14.52 -23.26
CA MET A 208 -14.34 -15.37 -23.30
C MET A 208 -14.47 -16.55 -24.26
N LYS A 209 -15.69 -17.05 -24.47
CA LYS A 209 -15.98 -18.08 -25.48
C LYS A 209 -15.68 -17.59 -26.89
N CYS A 210 -15.89 -16.30 -27.17
CA CYS A 210 -15.45 -15.71 -28.44
C CYS A 210 -13.92 -15.78 -28.59
N GLU A 211 -13.18 -15.68 -27.47
CA GLU A 211 -11.72 -15.84 -27.34
C GLU A 211 -11.23 -17.28 -27.15
N VAL A 212 -12.04 -18.30 -27.46
CA VAL A 212 -11.68 -19.74 -27.36
C VAL A 212 -11.68 -20.29 -25.91
N PHE A 213 -12.03 -19.48 -24.92
CA PHE A 213 -11.98 -19.85 -23.51
C PHE A 213 -13.39 -19.92 -22.88
N GLU A 214 -14.18 -20.89 -23.32
CA GLU A 214 -15.49 -21.18 -22.72
C GLU A 214 -15.35 -21.55 -21.24
N GLY A 215 -16.13 -20.93 -20.36
CA GLY A 215 -16.05 -21.11 -18.91
C GLY A 215 -15.03 -20.19 -18.21
N CYS A 216 -14.22 -19.43 -18.94
CA CYS A 216 -13.30 -18.49 -18.32
C CYS A 216 -14.06 -17.28 -17.74
N VAL A 217 -13.85 -17.00 -16.45
CA VAL A 217 -14.50 -15.89 -15.73
C VAL A 217 -13.54 -14.77 -15.34
N GLY A 218 -12.29 -14.84 -15.81
CA GLY A 218 -11.29 -13.80 -15.60
C GLY A 218 -9.85 -14.30 -15.70
N PHE A 219 -8.94 -13.42 -15.31
CA PHE A 219 -7.50 -13.61 -15.40
C PHE A 219 -6.87 -13.41 -14.04
N VAL A 220 -5.85 -14.22 -13.71
CA VAL A 220 -5.00 -14.00 -12.55
C VAL A 220 -3.57 -13.75 -13.00
N ASP A 221 -2.94 -12.71 -12.45
CA ASP A 221 -1.53 -12.45 -12.69
C ASP A 221 -0.87 -11.78 -11.48
N GLY A 222 0.43 -12.04 -11.36
CA GLY A 222 1.28 -11.61 -10.27
C GLY A 222 2.05 -10.36 -10.66
N THR A 223 2.08 -9.38 -9.77
CA THR A 223 2.88 -8.18 -9.96
C THR A 223 3.61 -7.82 -8.68
N THR A 224 4.82 -7.27 -8.79
CA THR A 224 5.59 -6.84 -7.62
C THR A 224 5.46 -5.34 -7.39
N ILE A 225 5.27 -4.94 -6.14
CA ILE A 225 5.23 -3.55 -5.66
C ILE A 225 6.61 -3.21 -5.11
N PRO A 226 7.41 -2.44 -5.85
CA PRO A 226 8.81 -2.19 -5.51
C PRO A 226 8.92 -1.23 -4.32
N LEU A 227 9.83 -1.52 -3.40
CA LEU A 227 10.09 -0.69 -2.24
C LEU A 227 11.28 0.24 -2.50
N TYR A 228 11.17 1.49 -2.06
CA TYR A 228 12.28 2.45 -2.15
C TYR A 228 13.49 2.05 -1.28
N GLN A 229 13.23 1.37 -0.17
CA GLN A 229 14.26 1.00 0.79
C GLN A 229 14.07 -0.44 1.27
N ARG A 230 15.17 -1.06 1.68
CA ARG A 230 15.16 -2.37 2.34
C ARG A 230 14.30 -2.31 3.62
N PRO A 231 13.35 -3.25 3.84
CA PRO A 231 12.68 -3.40 5.11
C PRO A 231 13.67 -3.63 6.26
N SER A 232 13.40 -3.07 7.43
CA SER A 232 14.29 -3.23 8.60
C SER A 232 14.18 -4.61 9.24
N ILE A 233 13.04 -5.28 9.08
CA ILE A 233 12.76 -6.63 9.57
C ILE A 233 12.82 -7.57 8.36
N ASP A 234 13.62 -8.63 8.46
CA ASP A 234 13.78 -9.71 7.47
C ASP A 234 13.95 -9.20 6.03
N GLY A 235 14.67 -8.09 5.84
CA GLY A 235 14.71 -7.39 4.55
C GLY A 235 15.21 -8.24 3.37
N GLU A 236 15.96 -9.31 3.63
CA GLU A 236 16.40 -10.30 2.65
C GLU A 236 15.24 -11.07 2.00
N VAL A 237 14.15 -11.35 2.72
CA VAL A 237 13.01 -12.08 2.12
C VAL A 237 12.26 -11.22 1.11
N PHE A 238 12.41 -9.90 1.17
CA PHE A 238 11.80 -8.98 0.21
C PHE A 238 12.63 -8.80 -1.06
N PHE A 239 13.85 -9.36 -1.12
CA PHE A 239 14.70 -9.25 -2.31
C PHE A 239 14.27 -10.25 -3.38
N ASP A 240 13.75 -9.74 -4.49
CA ASP A 240 13.13 -10.55 -5.54
C ASP A 240 14.09 -11.00 -6.65
N ARG A 241 13.55 -11.80 -7.59
CA ARG A 241 14.28 -12.26 -8.79
C ARG A 241 14.78 -11.13 -9.68
N LYS A 242 14.16 -9.95 -9.62
CA LYS A 242 14.53 -8.73 -10.36
C LYS A 242 15.59 -7.89 -9.61
N LYS A 243 16.24 -8.47 -8.58
CA LYS A 243 17.34 -7.87 -7.81
C LYS A 243 16.96 -6.56 -7.12
N ARG A 244 15.73 -6.49 -6.60
CA ARG A 244 15.16 -5.32 -5.92
C ARG A 244 14.28 -5.75 -4.76
N TYR A 245 14.09 -4.86 -3.79
CA TYR A 245 13.15 -5.10 -2.69
C TYR A 245 11.73 -4.86 -3.18
N SER A 246 10.82 -5.81 -2.98
CA SER A 246 9.44 -5.68 -3.41
C SER A 246 8.47 -6.53 -2.59
N ILE A 247 7.18 -6.26 -2.76
CA ILE A 247 6.06 -7.00 -2.18
C ILE A 247 5.28 -7.64 -3.33
N ASN A 248 4.92 -8.91 -3.22
CA ASN A 248 4.08 -9.59 -4.20
C ASN A 248 2.62 -9.10 -4.07
N CYS A 249 1.97 -8.88 -5.20
CA CYS A 249 0.55 -8.57 -5.32
C CYS A 249 -0.05 -9.42 -6.44
N GLN A 250 -0.98 -10.30 -6.09
CA GLN A 250 -1.81 -11.06 -7.03
C GLN A 250 -3.03 -10.22 -7.39
N VAL A 251 -3.36 -10.12 -8.67
CA VAL A 251 -4.52 -9.37 -9.16
C VAL A 251 -5.36 -10.29 -10.02
N VAL A 252 -6.66 -10.34 -9.73
CA VAL A 252 -7.67 -11.02 -10.53
C VAL A 252 -8.57 -9.97 -11.17
N CYS A 253 -8.72 -10.02 -12.49
CA CYS A 253 -9.58 -9.09 -13.22
C CYS A 253 -10.44 -9.80 -14.26
N ASN A 254 -11.49 -9.13 -14.72
CA ASN A 254 -12.34 -9.58 -15.81
C ASN A 254 -11.95 -8.93 -17.15
N CYS A 255 -12.63 -9.32 -18.24
CA CYS A 255 -12.39 -8.78 -19.58
C CYS A 255 -12.67 -7.27 -19.71
N ASP A 256 -13.44 -6.67 -18.80
CA ASP A 256 -13.68 -5.23 -18.73
C ASP A 256 -12.68 -4.48 -17.84
N ARG A 257 -11.61 -5.14 -17.40
CA ARG A 257 -10.51 -4.56 -16.61
C ARG A 257 -10.91 -4.12 -15.19
N PHE A 258 -12.03 -4.62 -14.67
CA PHE A 258 -12.36 -4.49 -13.25
C PHE A 258 -11.60 -5.54 -12.44
N ILE A 259 -11.00 -5.11 -11.33
CA ILE A 259 -10.30 -6.00 -10.40
C ILE A 259 -11.34 -6.62 -9.46
N THR A 260 -11.57 -7.93 -9.56
CA THR A 260 -12.60 -8.66 -8.79
C THR A 260 -12.04 -9.26 -7.50
N ALA A 261 -10.73 -9.50 -7.46
CA ALA A 261 -10.02 -9.90 -6.25
C ALA A 261 -8.55 -9.53 -6.34
N PHE A 262 -7.90 -9.33 -5.19
CA PHE A 262 -6.45 -9.17 -5.14
C PHE A 262 -5.90 -9.68 -3.80
N MET A 263 -4.61 -9.99 -3.75
CA MET A 263 -3.91 -10.34 -2.52
C MET A 263 -2.52 -9.75 -2.50
N THR A 264 -2.16 -9.03 -1.44
CA THR A 264 -0.83 -8.45 -1.26
C THR A 264 -0.31 -8.62 0.17
N GLY A 265 0.91 -8.16 0.44
CA GLY A 265 1.57 -8.26 1.75
C GLY A 265 2.57 -9.41 1.87
N TRP A 266 2.73 -10.21 0.82
CA TRP A 266 3.75 -11.25 0.74
C TRP A 266 5.09 -10.68 0.26
N PRO A 267 6.24 -11.18 0.75
CA PRO A 267 7.54 -10.76 0.22
C PRO A 267 7.65 -11.02 -1.29
N GLY A 268 8.32 -10.14 -2.04
CA GLY A 268 8.47 -10.24 -3.49
C GLY A 268 9.28 -11.46 -3.96
N SER A 269 9.99 -12.13 -3.06
CA SER A 269 10.65 -13.42 -3.34
C SER A 269 9.67 -14.60 -3.42
N CYS A 270 8.46 -14.47 -2.86
CA CYS A 270 7.43 -15.49 -2.95
C CYS A 270 6.92 -15.59 -4.39
N GLY A 271 6.91 -16.80 -4.94
CA GLY A 271 6.40 -17.08 -6.28
C GLY A 271 4.87 -16.95 -6.35
N ASP A 272 4.37 -16.58 -7.53
CA ASP A 272 2.96 -16.25 -7.75
C ASP A 272 2.01 -17.41 -7.41
N SER A 273 2.34 -18.64 -7.84
CA SER A 273 1.60 -19.85 -7.45
C SER A 273 1.46 -20.03 -5.93
N MET A 274 2.51 -19.72 -5.16
CA MET A 274 2.46 -19.85 -3.69
C MET A 274 1.50 -18.84 -3.07
N VAL A 275 1.48 -17.61 -3.57
CA VAL A 275 0.57 -16.56 -3.08
C VAL A 275 -0.87 -16.85 -3.52
N PHE A 276 -1.07 -17.30 -4.75
CA PHE A 276 -2.39 -17.71 -5.27
C PHE A 276 -3.04 -18.79 -4.40
N LYS A 277 -2.28 -19.81 -3.98
CA LYS A 277 -2.74 -20.86 -3.07
C LYS A 277 -3.25 -20.34 -1.71
N ARG A 278 -2.92 -19.09 -1.34
CA ARG A 278 -3.36 -18.45 -0.10
C ARG A 278 -4.66 -17.67 -0.26
N MET A 279 -5.06 -17.36 -1.50
CA MET A 279 -6.31 -16.67 -1.82
C MET A 279 -7.53 -17.56 -1.53
N MET A 280 -8.64 -16.93 -1.13
CA MET A 280 -9.89 -17.65 -0.85
C MET A 280 -10.44 -18.34 -2.10
N LEU A 281 -10.22 -17.75 -3.28
CA LEU A 281 -10.51 -18.35 -4.60
C LEU A 281 -9.92 -19.75 -4.79
N HIS A 282 -8.73 -19.99 -4.23
CA HIS A 282 -8.08 -21.30 -4.31
C HIS A 282 -8.46 -22.21 -3.13
N LYS A 283 -8.66 -21.65 -1.93
CA LYS A 283 -8.99 -22.43 -0.72
C LYS A 283 -10.43 -22.93 -0.69
N GLU A 284 -11.37 -22.13 -1.19
CA GLU A 284 -12.81 -22.37 -1.14
C GLU A 284 -13.43 -22.11 -2.53
N PRO A 285 -12.97 -22.79 -3.59
CA PRO A 285 -13.35 -22.47 -4.97
C PRO A 285 -14.86 -22.55 -5.23
N THR A 286 -15.59 -23.41 -4.50
CA THR A 286 -17.05 -23.57 -4.62
C THR A 286 -17.84 -22.31 -4.25
N LEU A 287 -17.23 -21.35 -3.55
CA LEU A 287 -17.86 -20.05 -3.25
C LEU A 287 -17.72 -19.04 -4.40
N PHE A 288 -16.82 -19.30 -5.34
CA PHE A 288 -16.43 -18.36 -6.39
C PHE A 288 -16.72 -18.89 -7.80
N PHE A 289 -16.64 -20.20 -8.01
CA PHE A 289 -16.77 -20.82 -9.32
C PHE A 289 -17.92 -21.82 -9.35
N ASP A 290 -18.75 -21.70 -10.38
CA ASP A 290 -19.67 -22.76 -10.77
C ASP A 290 -18.92 -23.83 -11.55
N ARG A 291 -19.61 -24.94 -11.84
CA ARG A 291 -19.03 -26.02 -12.64
C ARG A 291 -18.61 -25.51 -14.02
N GLY A 292 -17.41 -25.90 -14.47
CA GLY A 292 -16.84 -25.45 -15.73
C GLY A 292 -16.18 -24.07 -15.68
N GLN A 293 -16.26 -23.33 -14.56
CA GLN A 293 -15.68 -21.99 -14.46
C GLN A 293 -14.24 -21.99 -13.95
N TYR A 294 -13.39 -21.16 -14.56
CA TYR A 294 -11.97 -21.06 -14.21
C TYR A 294 -11.36 -19.69 -14.51
N LEU A 295 -10.15 -19.46 -14.00
CA LEU A 295 -9.29 -18.33 -14.35
C LEU A 295 -8.16 -18.76 -15.28
N ILE A 296 -7.76 -17.86 -16.19
CA ILE A 296 -6.55 -18.02 -16.99
C ILE A 296 -5.37 -17.36 -16.30
N ALA A 297 -4.21 -18.00 -16.36
CA ALA A 297 -3.02 -17.57 -15.63
C ALA A 297 -1.74 -17.67 -16.47
N ASP A 298 -0.67 -17.02 -15.98
CA ASP A 298 0.65 -17.17 -16.55
C ASP A 298 1.22 -18.58 -16.28
N SER A 299 2.34 -18.92 -16.92
CA SER A 299 2.95 -20.24 -16.71
C SER A 299 3.44 -20.43 -15.25
N ALA A 300 3.71 -19.38 -14.48
CA ALA A 300 4.19 -19.52 -13.11
C ALA A 300 3.14 -20.12 -12.15
N TYR A 301 1.86 -20.15 -12.53
CA TYR A 301 0.79 -20.81 -11.78
C TYR A 301 0.78 -22.32 -11.98
N GLU A 302 0.12 -23.02 -11.05
CA GLU A 302 -0.09 -24.46 -11.12
C GLU A 302 -1.44 -24.75 -11.77
N LEU A 303 -1.47 -25.77 -12.63
CA LEU A 303 -2.70 -26.23 -13.27
C LEU A 303 -3.67 -26.76 -12.22
N GLY A 304 -4.92 -26.31 -12.29
CA GLY A 304 -6.02 -26.82 -11.50
C GLY A 304 -7.37 -26.58 -12.16
N VAL A 305 -8.41 -27.17 -11.59
CA VAL A 305 -9.79 -27.11 -12.12
C VAL A 305 -10.26 -25.66 -12.34
N HIS A 306 -9.82 -24.73 -11.50
CA HIS A 306 -10.23 -23.32 -11.54
C HIS A 306 -9.10 -22.36 -11.93
N CYS A 307 -7.93 -22.87 -12.36
CA CYS A 307 -6.80 -22.05 -12.76
C CYS A 307 -6.00 -22.75 -13.87
N ILE A 308 -6.03 -22.17 -15.06
CA ILE A 308 -5.46 -22.76 -16.26
C ILE A 308 -4.26 -21.91 -16.69
N PRO A 309 -3.02 -22.36 -16.42
CA PRO A 309 -1.81 -21.67 -16.82
C PRO A 309 -1.42 -22.00 -18.26
N ALA A 310 -0.53 -21.18 -18.83
CA ALA A 310 0.18 -21.51 -20.05
C ALA A 310 1.09 -22.74 -19.87
N TYR A 311 1.24 -23.55 -20.91
CA TYR A 311 2.18 -24.67 -20.94
C TYR A 311 3.63 -24.18 -20.82
N LYS A 312 4.45 -24.89 -20.03
CA LYS A 312 5.91 -24.66 -19.92
C LYS A 312 6.69 -25.52 -20.92
N ALA A 313 7.90 -25.08 -21.26
CA ALA A 313 8.86 -25.94 -21.93
C ALA A 313 9.16 -27.20 -21.10
N PRO A 314 9.30 -28.38 -21.73
CA PRO A 314 9.28 -28.62 -23.18
C PRO A 314 7.88 -28.85 -23.78
N ALA A 315 6.83 -29.01 -22.97
CA ALA A 315 5.47 -29.27 -23.46
C ALA A 315 4.95 -28.14 -24.36
N ALA A 316 5.40 -26.90 -24.12
CA ALA A 316 5.09 -25.74 -24.96
C ALA A 316 5.56 -25.85 -26.42
N TYR A 317 6.48 -26.77 -26.75
CA TYR A 317 6.98 -26.97 -28.12
C TYR A 317 6.07 -27.84 -28.98
N ILE A 318 5.10 -28.53 -28.36
CA ILE A 318 4.06 -29.27 -29.06
C ILE A 318 3.16 -28.23 -29.75
N LYS A 319 2.86 -28.42 -31.05
CA LYS A 319 2.18 -27.41 -31.89
C LYS A 319 0.86 -26.96 -31.26
N GLU A 320 0.08 -27.90 -30.77
CA GLU A 320 -1.22 -27.66 -30.13
C GLU A 320 -1.09 -26.84 -28.84
N ASN A 321 -0.06 -27.11 -28.03
CA ASN A 321 0.22 -26.36 -26.81
C ASN A 321 0.78 -24.97 -27.10
N SER A 322 1.58 -24.85 -28.17
CA SER A 322 2.09 -23.57 -28.66
C SER A 322 0.94 -22.68 -29.15
N ASP A 323 -0.01 -23.26 -29.86
CA ASP A 323 -1.20 -22.60 -30.37
C ASP A 323 -2.15 -22.18 -29.23
N PHE A 324 -2.36 -23.06 -28.24
CA PHE A 324 -3.07 -22.70 -27.00
C PHE A 324 -2.40 -21.55 -26.27
N ASN A 325 -1.07 -21.61 -26.08
CA ASN A 325 -0.31 -20.55 -25.43
C ASN A 325 -0.39 -19.22 -26.19
N TYR A 326 -0.48 -19.25 -27.51
CA TYR A 326 -0.67 -18.06 -28.33
C TYR A 326 -2.03 -17.39 -28.06
N CYS A 327 -3.12 -18.15 -28.09
CA CYS A 327 -4.46 -17.65 -27.73
C CYS A 327 -4.51 -17.13 -26.29
N LEU A 328 -3.90 -17.87 -25.36
CA LEU A 328 -3.84 -17.51 -23.94
C LEU A 328 -3.07 -16.21 -23.73
N ALA A 329 -1.90 -16.06 -24.37
CA ALA A 329 -1.12 -14.84 -24.29
C ALA A 329 -1.91 -13.63 -24.81
N ARG A 330 -2.62 -13.79 -25.93
CA ARG A 330 -3.47 -12.74 -26.50
C ARG A 330 -4.60 -12.32 -25.57
N SER A 331 -5.29 -13.26 -24.94
CA SER A 331 -6.35 -12.96 -23.95
C SER A 331 -5.78 -12.32 -22.67
N ARG A 332 -4.59 -12.73 -22.24
CA ARG A 332 -3.96 -12.20 -21.01
C ARG A 332 -3.53 -10.72 -21.12
N VAL A 333 -3.47 -10.15 -22.32
CA VAL A 333 -3.23 -8.72 -22.54
C VAL A 333 -4.19 -7.87 -21.69
N TRP A 334 -5.45 -8.29 -21.52
CA TRP A 334 -6.40 -7.57 -20.66
C TRP A 334 -5.95 -7.44 -19.20
N ASN A 335 -5.31 -8.47 -18.64
CA ASN A 335 -4.80 -8.43 -17.27
C ASN A 335 -3.53 -7.59 -17.16
N GLU A 336 -2.61 -7.75 -18.10
CA GLU A 336 -1.38 -6.95 -18.16
C GLU A 336 -1.71 -5.45 -18.27
N HIS A 337 -2.70 -5.10 -19.10
CA HIS A 337 -3.21 -3.74 -19.24
C HIS A 337 -3.88 -3.26 -17.96
N THR A 338 -4.68 -4.10 -17.30
CA THR A 338 -5.31 -3.75 -16.01
C THR A 338 -4.26 -3.39 -14.96
N ILE A 339 -3.22 -4.22 -14.82
CA ILE A 339 -2.10 -3.98 -13.88
C ILE A 339 -1.29 -2.75 -14.30
N GLY A 340 -1.09 -2.57 -15.61
CA GLY A 340 -0.40 -1.42 -16.20
C GLY A 340 -1.10 -0.10 -15.90
N ILE A 341 -2.41 -0.03 -16.16
CA ILE A 341 -3.26 1.13 -15.86
C ILE A 341 -3.26 1.41 -14.36
N LEU A 342 -3.47 0.39 -13.52
CA LEU A 342 -3.45 0.53 -12.06
C LEU A 342 -2.14 1.17 -11.58
N LYS A 343 -1.00 0.70 -12.08
CA LYS A 343 0.32 1.21 -11.69
C LYS A 343 0.69 2.52 -12.37
N GLY A 344 0.16 2.82 -13.55
CA GLY A 344 0.38 4.08 -14.25
C GLY A 344 -0.41 5.21 -13.60
N GLN A 345 -1.69 4.99 -13.32
CA GLN A 345 -2.56 5.93 -12.63
C GLN A 345 -2.11 6.14 -11.17
N TRP A 346 -1.78 5.06 -10.45
CA TRP A 346 -1.30 5.13 -9.06
C TRP A 346 0.21 4.85 -9.00
N ALA A 347 1.00 5.77 -9.53
CA ALA A 347 2.44 5.59 -9.71
C ALA A 347 3.21 5.31 -8.40
N SER A 348 2.63 5.60 -7.23
CA SER A 348 3.19 5.17 -5.94
C SER A 348 3.40 3.66 -5.84
N LEU A 349 2.66 2.84 -6.60
CA LEU A 349 2.82 1.38 -6.69
C LEU A 349 4.04 0.94 -7.52
N GLN A 350 4.62 1.83 -8.32
CA GLN A 350 5.84 1.54 -9.10
C GLN A 350 7.11 1.67 -8.25
N HIS A 351 7.06 2.48 -7.19
CA HIS A 351 8.18 2.70 -6.29
C HIS A 351 7.72 3.24 -4.93
N LEU A 352 7.26 2.34 -4.07
CA LEU A 352 6.58 2.67 -2.82
C LEU A 352 7.56 3.25 -1.80
N ARG A 353 7.28 4.48 -1.33
CA ARG A 353 8.08 5.20 -0.33
C ARG A 353 7.49 5.11 1.08
N LEU A 354 7.04 3.91 1.45
CA LEU A 354 6.65 3.58 2.82
C LEU A 354 7.76 2.73 3.45
N ALA A 355 8.25 3.18 4.60
CA ALA A 355 9.25 2.47 5.38
C ALA A 355 8.59 1.32 6.15
N ILE A 356 9.10 0.10 5.99
CA ILE A 356 8.66 -1.07 6.76
C ILE A 356 9.68 -1.32 7.86
N GLN A 357 9.40 -0.80 9.06
CA GLN A 357 10.26 -0.93 10.23
C GLN A 357 9.68 -1.89 11.28
N LYS A 358 8.35 -2.07 11.26
CA LYS A 358 7.60 -2.94 12.18
C LYS A 358 6.44 -3.62 11.45
N PRO A 359 5.87 -4.71 12.00
CA PRO A 359 4.77 -5.44 11.36
C PRO A 359 3.54 -4.56 11.05
N SER A 360 3.24 -3.57 11.90
CA SER A 360 2.13 -2.63 11.66
C SER A 360 2.33 -1.72 10.43
N ASP A 361 3.56 -1.54 9.95
CA ASP A 361 3.81 -0.78 8.73
C ASP A 361 3.39 -1.57 7.47
N MET A 362 3.46 -2.91 7.51
CA MET A 362 2.95 -3.76 6.44
C MET A 362 1.44 -3.59 6.26
N MET A 363 0.69 -3.44 7.37
CA MET A 363 -0.74 -3.15 7.30
C MET A 363 -1.03 -1.82 6.60
N GLU A 364 -0.15 -0.82 6.76
CA GLU A 364 -0.29 0.46 6.06
C GLU A 364 0.02 0.32 4.57
N VAL A 365 0.96 -0.55 4.19
CA VAL A 365 1.19 -0.91 2.78
C VAL A 365 -0.02 -1.61 2.19
N ILE A 366 -0.57 -2.63 2.86
CA ILE A 366 -1.76 -3.36 2.39
C ILE A 366 -2.93 -2.40 2.20
N ARG A 367 -3.18 -1.50 3.17
CA ARG A 367 -4.21 -0.45 3.07
C ARG A 367 -3.97 0.50 1.90
N TRP A 368 -2.71 0.84 1.63
CA TRP A 368 -2.34 1.71 0.51
C TRP A 368 -2.68 1.05 -0.83
N VAL A 369 -2.31 -0.22 -1.00
CA VAL A 369 -2.61 -0.99 -2.22
C VAL A 369 -4.11 -1.19 -2.38
N ASN A 370 -4.83 -1.55 -1.32
CA ASN A 370 -6.29 -1.68 -1.33
C ASN A 370 -6.96 -0.39 -1.79
N CYS A 371 -6.47 0.76 -1.32
CA CYS A 371 -7.00 2.06 -1.72
C CYS A 371 -6.78 2.31 -3.21
N CYS A 372 -5.58 2.04 -3.75
CA CYS A 372 -5.33 2.20 -5.20
C CYS A 372 -6.23 1.27 -6.04
N VAL A 373 -6.38 0.01 -5.63
CA VAL A 373 -7.22 -0.98 -6.32
C VAL A 373 -8.70 -0.60 -6.26
N THR A 374 -9.17 -0.13 -5.10
CA THR A 374 -10.55 0.37 -4.92
C THR A 374 -10.80 1.59 -5.79
N LEU A 375 -9.87 2.55 -5.83
CA LEU A 375 -9.97 3.74 -6.67
C LEU A 375 -9.98 3.38 -8.16
N HIS A 376 -9.15 2.43 -8.60
CA HIS A 376 -9.16 1.94 -9.99
C HIS A 376 -10.56 1.48 -10.41
N ASN A 377 -11.21 0.63 -9.61
CA ASN A 377 -12.56 0.15 -9.92
C ASN A 377 -13.62 1.26 -9.83
N ILE A 378 -13.54 2.14 -8.83
CA ILE A 378 -14.47 3.28 -8.70
C ILE A 378 -14.41 4.15 -9.97
N LEU A 379 -13.21 4.53 -10.39
CA LEU A 379 -13.05 5.44 -11.52
C LEU A 379 -13.43 4.77 -12.83
N ALA A 380 -13.13 3.48 -12.99
CA ALA A 380 -13.65 2.69 -14.11
C ALA A 380 -15.18 2.69 -14.15
N HIS A 381 -15.87 2.57 -13.01
CA HIS A 381 -17.32 2.63 -12.93
C HIS A 381 -17.90 4.01 -13.30
N LEU A 382 -17.15 5.08 -13.07
CA LEU A 382 -17.52 6.45 -13.44
C LEU A 382 -17.22 6.79 -14.91
N GLY A 383 -16.66 5.86 -15.69
CA GLY A 383 -16.17 6.13 -17.04
C GLY A 383 -14.89 6.96 -17.08
N ASP A 384 -14.22 7.14 -15.93
CA ASP A 384 -12.93 7.83 -15.77
C ASP A 384 -11.79 6.79 -15.70
N ALA A 385 -11.86 5.77 -16.56
CA ALA A 385 -10.77 4.83 -16.73
C ALA A 385 -9.62 5.53 -17.47
N TRP A 386 -8.39 5.39 -16.97
CA TRP A 386 -7.19 5.98 -17.59
C TRP A 386 -6.75 5.20 -18.84
N ALA A 387 -7.61 5.21 -19.86
CA ALA A 387 -7.44 4.50 -21.12
C ALA A 387 -6.27 5.03 -21.97
N GLU A 388 -5.82 6.27 -21.76
CA GLU A 388 -4.67 6.85 -22.47
C GLU A 388 -3.35 6.11 -22.17
N LEU A 389 -3.24 5.49 -20.99
CA LEU A 389 -2.07 4.65 -20.64
C LEU A 389 -2.03 3.33 -21.43
N ASP A 390 -3.19 2.88 -21.94
CA ASP A 390 -3.32 1.66 -22.75
C ASP A 390 -2.52 1.76 -24.05
N VAL A 391 -2.48 2.95 -24.65
CA VAL A 391 -1.76 3.22 -25.90
C VAL A 391 -0.25 3.23 -25.66
N SER A 392 0.21 3.77 -24.53
CA SER A 392 1.64 3.88 -24.20
C SER A 392 2.32 2.56 -23.81
N ILE A 393 1.56 1.58 -23.32
CA ILE A 393 2.10 0.24 -22.96
C ILE A 393 2.43 -0.55 -24.24
N ASN A 394 1.66 -0.35 -25.32
CA ASN A 394 1.89 -0.96 -26.62
C ASN A 394 3.13 -0.41 -27.36
N ASP A 395 3.65 0.75 -26.96
CA ASP A 395 4.81 1.42 -27.59
C ASP A 395 6.16 1.06 -26.96
N HIS A 396 6.23 0.12 -26.01
CA HIS A 396 7.51 -0.37 -25.50
C HIS A 396 8.16 -1.36 -26.49
N PRO A 397 9.42 -1.12 -26.94
CA PRO A 397 10.10 -1.92 -27.98
C PRO A 397 10.67 -3.24 -27.43
N GLY A 398 9.86 -3.98 -26.64
CA GLY A 398 10.23 -5.23 -26.00
C GLY A 398 9.47 -6.46 -26.51
N SER A 399 8.48 -6.30 -27.38
CA SER A 399 7.77 -7.41 -28.02
C SER A 399 8.08 -7.50 -29.51
N ASP A 400 9.35 -7.67 -29.87
CA ASP A 400 9.67 -8.26 -31.17
C ASP A 400 9.34 -9.76 -31.13
N GLY A 401 8.04 -10.06 -31.14
CA GLY A 401 7.55 -11.30 -31.73
C GLY A 401 7.69 -11.18 -33.25
N PRO A 402 7.95 -12.29 -33.97
CA PRO A 402 8.07 -12.23 -35.42
C PRO A 402 6.81 -11.60 -36.00
N GLY A 403 6.95 -10.62 -36.90
CA GLY A 403 5.82 -9.97 -37.56
C GLY A 403 4.95 -11.00 -38.25
N VAL A 404 3.85 -11.38 -37.61
CA VAL A 404 2.82 -12.22 -38.18
C VAL A 404 1.83 -11.28 -38.84
N ASN A 405 1.66 -11.39 -40.15
CA ASN A 405 0.60 -10.69 -40.88
C ASN A 405 -0.75 -10.92 -40.18
N GLU A 406 -1.53 -9.85 -39.93
CA GLU A 406 -2.81 -9.93 -39.20
C GLU A 406 -3.80 -10.91 -39.85
N GLU A 407 -3.80 -11.04 -41.18
CA GLU A 407 -4.61 -12.04 -41.90
C GLU A 407 -4.22 -13.48 -41.53
N THR A 408 -2.93 -13.76 -41.34
CA THR A 408 -2.44 -15.11 -40.97
C THR A 408 -2.67 -15.40 -39.48
N ALA A 409 -2.66 -14.36 -38.63
CA ALA A 409 -3.00 -14.50 -37.21
C ALA A 409 -4.48 -14.83 -37.01
N GLN A 410 -5.36 -14.25 -37.82
CA GLN A 410 -6.80 -14.54 -37.78
C GLN A 410 -7.12 -15.95 -38.27
N GLU A 411 -6.49 -16.40 -39.37
CA GLU A 411 -6.62 -17.78 -39.87
C GLU A 411 -6.10 -18.82 -38.87
N VAL A 412 -4.95 -18.56 -38.24
CA VAL A 412 -4.43 -19.40 -37.14
C VAL A 412 -5.43 -19.40 -35.99
N TRP A 413 -6.00 -18.25 -35.63
CA TRP A 413 -6.95 -18.16 -34.54
C TRP A 413 -8.25 -18.94 -34.82
N ASP A 414 -8.78 -18.91 -36.04
CA ASP A 414 -9.98 -19.67 -36.41
C ASP A 414 -9.71 -21.19 -36.41
N VAL A 415 -8.54 -21.62 -36.88
CA VAL A 415 -8.10 -23.03 -36.83
C VAL A 415 -7.86 -23.50 -35.39
N VAL A 416 -7.22 -22.68 -34.57
CA VAL A 416 -6.95 -22.97 -33.16
C VAL A 416 -8.24 -22.98 -32.36
N LYS A 417 -9.19 -22.09 -32.65
CA LYS A 417 -10.52 -22.08 -32.05
C LYS A 417 -11.29 -23.38 -32.29
N ALA A 418 -11.25 -23.91 -33.50
CA ALA A 418 -11.89 -25.18 -33.83
C ALA A 418 -11.22 -26.39 -33.13
N ASN A 419 -9.90 -26.38 -32.99
CA ASN A 419 -9.15 -27.54 -32.47
C ASN A 419 -8.94 -27.52 -30.95
N CYS A 420 -8.78 -26.34 -30.32
CA CYS A 420 -8.45 -26.24 -28.89
C CYS A 420 -9.62 -26.61 -27.97
N LEU A 421 -10.87 -26.29 -28.32
CA LEU A 421 -12.03 -26.57 -27.46
C LEU A 421 -12.26 -28.08 -27.32
N ASP A 422 -12.38 -28.80 -28.44
CA ASP A 422 -12.66 -30.24 -28.44
C ASP A 422 -11.51 -31.05 -27.83
N ILE A 423 -10.27 -30.68 -28.12
CA ILE A 423 -9.10 -31.42 -27.63
C ILE A 423 -8.86 -31.15 -26.14
N ASN A 424 -8.91 -29.90 -25.67
CA ASN A 424 -8.63 -29.62 -24.25
C ASN A 424 -9.74 -30.08 -23.30
N HIS A 425 -10.99 -30.14 -23.77
CA HIS A 425 -12.06 -30.86 -23.06
C HIS A 425 -11.78 -32.37 -23.02
N SER A 426 -11.34 -32.98 -24.13
CA SER A 426 -11.03 -34.43 -24.18
C SER A 426 -9.82 -34.84 -23.32
N LEU A 427 -8.84 -33.94 -23.16
CA LEU A 427 -7.64 -34.14 -22.34
C LEU A 427 -7.84 -33.77 -20.86
N GLY A 428 -9.00 -33.23 -20.49
CA GLY A 428 -9.33 -32.82 -19.12
C GLY A 428 -8.55 -31.60 -18.61
N VAL A 429 -8.02 -30.78 -19.52
CA VAL A 429 -7.28 -29.55 -19.20
C VAL A 429 -8.24 -28.39 -18.92
N LEU A 430 -9.37 -28.34 -19.61
CA LEU A 430 -10.50 -27.45 -19.28
C LEU A 430 -11.52 -28.22 -18.41
N PRO A 431 -12.08 -27.61 -17.34
CA PRO A 431 -13.11 -28.25 -16.53
C PRO A 431 -14.38 -28.54 -17.36
N ILE A 432 -14.99 -29.71 -17.13
CA ILE A 432 -16.29 -30.12 -17.73
C ILE A 432 -17.46 -29.46 -17.02
#